data_AF-A0A150TIP0-F1
#
_entry.id   AF-A0A150TIP0-F1
#
_cell.length_a   1.000
_cell.length_b   1.000
_cell.length_c   1.000
_cell.angle_alpha   90.00
_cell.angle_beta   90.00
_cell.angle_gamma   90.00
#
_symmetry.space_group_name_H-M   'P 1'
#
loop_
_entity.id
_entity.type
_entity.pdbx_description
1 polymer ?
#
loop_
_entity_poly.entity_id
_entity_poly.type
_entity_poly.pdbx_seq_one_letter_code
_entity_poly.pdbx_strand_id
1 'polypeptide(L)'
;MAKDRDSSALAEIAERLHQFDGEPLRVAFLARGIDALTQIAERLDQRELGEVVASPSNADALVTALTQPSAVGLFSAADPLTPARLRGLQARDALLAAEGGTLTAEEVGEALHLAPQAIEARRAAGTLLAVSTGRRGHLYPAWQFADDGVLPGLEEILAVLDDHPPLAKVRFFLSGNHRLDGDRPLDRLRRGDLDPVRLAARTFGEQGAA
;
A
#
# COMPACT_ATOMS: atom_id res chain seq x y z
N MET A 1 -28.65 11.75 25.92
CA MET A 1 -27.46 12.51 25.48
C MET A 1 -26.65 11.83 24.38
N ALA A 2 -26.75 10.52 24.12
CA ALA A 2 -26.08 9.89 22.96
C ALA A 2 -26.77 10.21 21.61
N LYS A 3 -28.11 10.21 21.57
CA LYS A 3 -28.92 10.40 20.36
C LYS A 3 -28.70 11.75 19.64
N ASP A 4 -28.41 12.83 20.38
CA ASP A 4 -28.13 14.15 19.79
C ASP A 4 -26.74 14.25 19.16
N ARG A 5 -25.77 13.46 19.66
CA ARG A 5 -24.39 13.48 19.18
C ARG A 5 -24.23 12.72 17.86
N ASP A 6 -24.96 11.60 17.72
CA ASP A 6 -24.95 10.79 16.49
C ASP A 6 -25.68 11.50 15.34
N SER A 7 -26.78 12.21 15.63
CA SER A 7 -27.47 13.05 14.65
C SER A 7 -26.61 14.23 14.19
N SER A 8 -25.72 14.74 15.05
CA SER A 8 -24.75 15.79 14.71
C SER A 8 -23.68 15.28 13.74
N ALA A 9 -23.14 14.08 13.96
CA ALA A 9 -22.07 13.53 13.13
C ALA A 9 -22.52 13.29 11.67
N LEU A 10 -23.72 12.74 11.45
CA LEU A 10 -24.26 12.56 10.10
C LEU A 10 -24.58 13.90 9.42
N ALA A 11 -25.04 14.89 10.17
CA ALA A 11 -25.29 16.24 9.65
C ALA A 11 -23.98 16.94 9.21
N GLU A 12 -22.92 16.83 10.01
CA GLU A 12 -21.60 17.36 9.67
C GLU A 12 -21.00 16.66 8.42
N ILE A 13 -21.19 15.35 8.30
CA ILE A 13 -20.80 14.61 7.09
C ILE A 13 -21.60 15.12 5.89
N ALA A 14 -22.92 15.27 6.02
CA ALA A 14 -23.76 15.77 4.94
C ALA A 14 -23.30 17.16 4.47
N GLU A 15 -23.02 18.09 5.38
CA GLU A 15 -22.52 19.43 5.04
C GLU A 15 -21.19 19.34 4.27
N ARG A 16 -20.25 18.49 4.72
CA ARG A 16 -18.98 18.26 4.01
C ARG A 16 -19.16 17.64 2.64
N LEU A 17 -20.22 16.89 2.36
CA LEU A 17 -20.45 16.32 1.03
C LEU A 17 -20.82 17.40 0.00
N HIS A 18 -21.53 18.47 0.43
CA HIS A 18 -21.96 19.57 -0.45
C HIS A 18 -20.79 20.34 -1.06
N GLN A 19 -19.59 20.28 -0.45
CA GLN A 19 -18.38 20.89 -1.04
C GLN A 19 -18.03 20.33 -2.42
N PHE A 20 -18.57 19.16 -2.78
CA PHE A 20 -18.32 18.48 -4.04
C PHE A 20 -19.47 18.60 -5.07
N ASP A 21 -20.54 19.34 -4.79
CA ASP A 21 -21.75 19.39 -5.65
C ASP A 21 -21.46 19.83 -7.10
N GLY A 22 -20.42 20.62 -7.32
CA GLY A 22 -19.95 21.03 -8.65
C GLY A 22 -19.07 20.00 -9.38
N GLU A 23 -18.77 18.86 -8.77
CA GLU A 23 -17.84 17.85 -9.28
C GLU A 23 -18.58 16.51 -9.54
N PRO A 24 -19.21 16.32 -10.72
CA PRO A 24 -20.18 15.24 -10.94
C PRO A 24 -19.60 13.83 -10.73
N LEU A 25 -18.32 13.62 -11.09
CA LEU A 25 -17.64 12.34 -10.85
C LEU A 25 -17.39 12.08 -9.35
N ARG A 26 -17.12 13.11 -8.55
CA ARG A 26 -16.95 12.96 -7.10
C ARG A 26 -18.29 12.68 -6.43
N VAL A 27 -19.34 13.40 -6.83
CA VAL A 27 -20.71 13.17 -6.33
C VAL A 27 -21.14 11.72 -6.59
N ALA A 28 -20.99 11.25 -7.84
CA ALA A 28 -21.35 9.87 -8.19
C ALA A 28 -20.52 8.82 -7.41
N PHE A 29 -19.22 9.07 -7.22
CA PHE A 29 -18.36 8.21 -6.40
C PHE A 29 -18.82 8.14 -4.94
N LEU A 30 -19.09 9.31 -4.34
CA LEU A 30 -19.53 9.40 -2.94
C LEU A 30 -20.90 8.74 -2.74
N ALA A 31 -21.86 8.97 -3.63
CA ALA A 31 -23.18 8.34 -3.58
C ALA A 31 -23.07 6.80 -3.59
N ARG A 32 -22.34 6.24 -4.56
CA ARG A 32 -22.12 4.78 -4.61
C ARG A 32 -21.40 4.24 -3.38
N GLY A 33 -20.46 5.00 -2.82
CA GLY A 33 -19.76 4.64 -1.60
C GLY A 33 -20.70 4.60 -0.40
N ILE A 34 -21.50 5.64 -0.20
CA ILE A 34 -22.48 5.73 0.90
C ILE A 34 -23.53 4.62 0.79
N ASP A 35 -24.02 4.32 -0.42
CA ASP A 35 -24.95 3.22 -0.64
C ASP A 35 -24.33 1.88 -0.20
N ALA A 36 -23.07 1.62 -0.56
CA ALA A 36 -22.36 0.42 -0.16
C ALA A 36 -22.16 0.35 1.37
N LEU A 37 -21.82 1.47 2.02
CA LEU A 37 -21.68 1.55 3.48
C LEU A 37 -23.00 1.30 4.20
N THR A 38 -24.10 1.80 3.64
CA THR A 38 -25.44 1.60 4.19
C THR A 38 -25.81 0.11 4.14
N GLN A 39 -25.56 -0.56 3.00
CA GLN A 39 -25.80 -2.00 2.87
C GLN A 39 -24.94 -2.84 3.82
N ILE A 40 -23.72 -2.41 4.12
CA ILE A 40 -22.87 -3.06 5.12
C ILE A 40 -23.49 -2.85 6.51
N ALA A 41 -23.77 -1.61 6.89
CA ALA A 41 -24.31 -1.28 8.21
C ALA A 41 -25.65 -1.97 8.50
N GLU A 42 -26.50 -2.18 7.50
CA GLU A 42 -27.77 -2.91 7.62
C GLU A 42 -27.59 -4.42 7.88
N ARG A 43 -26.43 -4.99 7.53
CA ARG A 43 -26.14 -6.42 7.69
C ARG A 43 -25.41 -6.74 8.99
N LEU A 44 -24.54 -5.85 9.45
CA LEU A 44 -23.72 -6.09 10.64
C LEU A 44 -24.56 -6.06 11.91
N ASP A 45 -24.27 -6.96 12.84
CA ASP A 45 -24.88 -6.94 14.16
C ASP A 45 -24.22 -5.90 15.10
N GLN A 46 -24.80 -5.70 16.29
CA GLN A 46 -24.32 -4.72 17.27
C GLN A 46 -22.89 -4.98 17.74
N ARG A 47 -22.47 -6.25 17.82
CA ARG A 47 -21.12 -6.61 18.25
C ARG A 47 -20.13 -6.29 17.12
N GLU A 48 -20.45 -6.71 15.90
CA GLU A 48 -19.65 -6.45 14.71
C GLU A 48 -19.48 -4.94 14.46
N LEU A 49 -20.57 -4.15 14.58
CA LEU A 49 -20.51 -2.68 14.51
C LEU A 49 -19.61 -2.08 15.60
N GLY A 50 -19.63 -2.64 16.80
CA GLY A 50 -18.74 -2.24 17.90
C GLY A 50 -17.27 -2.40 17.55
N GLU A 51 -16.89 -3.51 16.89
CA GLU A 51 -15.52 -3.75 16.41
C GLU A 51 -15.12 -2.75 15.31
N VAL A 52 -16.03 -2.47 14.39
CA VAL A 52 -15.80 -1.48 13.30
C VAL A 52 -15.56 -0.08 13.88
N VAL A 53 -16.39 0.38 14.80
CA VAL A 53 -16.27 1.73 15.41
C VAL A 53 -15.00 1.84 16.28
N ALA A 54 -14.53 0.73 16.84
CA ALA A 54 -13.29 0.69 17.60
C ALA A 54 -12.01 0.72 16.74
N SER A 55 -12.14 0.67 15.41
CA SER A 55 -10.98 0.67 14.50
C SER A 55 -10.20 2.00 14.57
N PRO A 56 -8.85 1.97 14.54
CA PRO A 56 -7.99 3.15 14.71
C PRO A 56 -8.09 4.19 13.57
N SER A 57 -8.69 3.85 12.44
CA SER A 57 -8.87 4.77 11.32
C SER A 57 -10.09 4.43 10.48
N ASN A 58 -10.56 5.38 9.66
CA ASN A 58 -11.67 5.13 8.73
C ASN A 58 -11.33 4.03 7.70
N ALA A 59 -10.09 3.95 7.24
CA ALA A 59 -9.68 2.92 6.29
C ALA A 59 -9.74 1.53 6.91
N ASP A 60 -9.27 1.40 8.16
CA ASP A 60 -9.32 0.15 8.91
C ASP A 60 -10.77 -0.23 9.25
N ALA A 61 -11.61 0.73 9.63
CA ALA A 61 -13.04 0.50 9.86
C ALA A 61 -13.73 -0.13 8.63
N LEU A 62 -13.43 0.36 7.42
CA LEU A 62 -13.96 -0.23 6.19
C LEU A 62 -13.50 -1.67 5.98
N VAL A 63 -12.21 -1.93 6.15
CA VAL A 63 -11.65 -3.28 6.00
C VAL A 63 -12.25 -4.22 7.02
N THR A 64 -12.25 -3.82 8.30
CA THR A 64 -12.84 -4.58 9.41
C THR A 64 -14.29 -4.91 9.13
N ALA A 65 -15.10 -3.95 8.67
CA ALA A 65 -16.50 -4.17 8.35
C ALA A 65 -16.70 -5.22 7.24
N LEU A 66 -15.82 -5.22 6.24
CA LEU A 66 -15.87 -6.18 5.13
C LEU A 66 -15.36 -7.58 5.49
N THR A 67 -14.59 -7.71 6.57
CA THR A 67 -14.13 -9.01 7.06
C THR A 67 -15.06 -9.66 8.09
N GLN A 68 -16.12 -8.96 8.50
CA GLN A 68 -17.09 -9.49 9.45
C GLN A 68 -17.86 -10.69 8.86
N PRO A 69 -18.22 -11.70 9.68
CA PRO A 69 -19.02 -12.83 9.24
C PRO A 69 -20.32 -12.45 8.53
N SER A 70 -21.05 -11.44 9.02
CA SER A 70 -22.31 -10.99 8.41
C SER A 70 -22.14 -10.28 7.06
N ALA A 71 -20.92 -9.83 6.73
CA ALA A 71 -20.58 -9.24 5.44
C ALA A 71 -20.31 -10.29 4.34
N VAL A 72 -20.24 -11.59 4.69
CA VAL A 72 -20.06 -12.66 3.71
C VAL A 72 -21.20 -12.63 2.68
N GLY A 73 -20.83 -12.76 1.40
CA GLY A 73 -21.80 -12.75 0.29
C GLY A 73 -22.14 -11.35 -0.23
N LEU A 74 -21.73 -10.27 0.43
CA LEU A 74 -21.98 -8.89 -0.01
C LEU A 74 -21.49 -8.63 -1.45
N PHE A 75 -20.38 -9.26 -1.84
CA PHE A 75 -19.77 -9.11 -3.17
C PHE A 75 -19.95 -10.31 -4.10
N SER A 76 -20.46 -11.43 -3.59
CA SER A 76 -20.30 -12.75 -4.22
C SER A 76 -21.09 -12.95 -5.52
N ALA A 77 -22.13 -12.16 -5.77
CA ALA A 77 -22.89 -12.26 -7.03
C ALA A 77 -22.40 -11.30 -8.12
N ALA A 78 -21.78 -10.17 -7.76
CA ALA A 78 -21.44 -9.10 -8.70
C ALA A 78 -19.95 -9.09 -9.09
N ASP A 79 -19.05 -9.51 -8.19
CA ASP A 79 -17.61 -9.56 -8.49
C ASP A 79 -16.87 -10.55 -7.57
N PRO A 80 -16.70 -11.81 -8.02
CA PRO A 80 -16.00 -12.87 -7.28
C PRO A 80 -14.55 -12.52 -6.92
N LEU A 81 -13.93 -11.53 -7.57
CA LEU A 81 -12.53 -11.15 -7.31
C LEU A 81 -12.40 -10.10 -6.20
N THR A 82 -13.49 -9.53 -5.69
CA THR A 82 -13.43 -8.50 -4.64
C THR A 82 -12.63 -8.92 -3.41
N PRO A 83 -12.81 -10.13 -2.83
CA PRO A 83 -12.00 -10.58 -1.70
C PRO A 83 -10.50 -10.73 -2.05
N ALA A 84 -10.18 -11.09 -3.31
CA ALA A 84 -8.79 -11.16 -3.76
C ALA A 84 -8.18 -9.77 -3.90
N ARG A 85 -8.94 -8.78 -4.40
CA ARG A 85 -8.48 -7.38 -4.50
C ARG A 85 -8.23 -6.76 -3.13
N LEU A 86 -9.12 -7.00 -2.15
CA LEU A 86 -8.94 -6.52 -0.77
C LEU A 86 -7.65 -7.08 -0.15
N ARG A 87 -7.43 -8.40 -0.26
CA ARG A 87 -6.17 -9.03 0.18
C ARG A 87 -4.95 -8.43 -0.52
N GLY A 88 -5.06 -8.14 -1.82
CA GLY A 88 -4.00 -7.49 -2.59
C GLY A 88 -3.65 -6.08 -2.09
N LEU A 89 -4.66 -5.28 -1.70
CA LEU A 89 -4.46 -3.96 -1.11
C LEU A 89 -3.76 -4.05 0.24
N GLN A 90 -4.22 -4.94 1.13
CA GLN A 90 -3.59 -5.18 2.43
C GLN A 90 -2.14 -5.64 2.28
N ALA A 91 -1.86 -6.57 1.35
CA ALA A 91 -0.52 -7.05 1.09
C ALA A 91 0.41 -5.94 0.57
N ARG A 92 -0.10 -5.05 -0.30
CA ARG A 92 0.65 -3.88 -0.75
C ARG A 92 0.98 -2.96 0.43
N ASP A 93 -0.01 -2.61 1.24
CA ASP A 93 0.17 -1.64 2.32
C ASP A 93 1.13 -2.19 3.38
N ALA A 94 1.05 -3.50 3.68
CA ALA A 94 2.01 -4.18 4.54
C ALA A 94 3.44 -4.17 3.97
N LEU A 95 3.61 -4.40 2.65
CA LEU A 95 4.92 -4.32 2.00
C LEU A 95 5.53 -2.92 2.08
N LEU A 96 4.70 -1.87 1.95
CA LEU A 96 5.16 -0.48 2.04
C LEU A 96 5.41 -0.03 3.48
N ALA A 97 4.73 -0.61 4.47
CA ALA A 97 4.96 -0.33 5.89
C ALA A 97 6.17 -1.06 6.49
N ALA A 98 6.65 -2.13 5.83
CA ALA A 98 7.76 -2.94 6.30
C ALA A 98 9.08 -2.15 6.37
N GLU A 99 9.99 -2.59 7.25
CA GLU A 99 11.38 -2.12 7.31
C GLU A 99 11.52 -0.58 7.38
N GLY A 100 10.73 0.06 8.24
CA GLY A 100 10.76 1.51 8.44
C GLY A 100 9.80 2.31 7.54
N GLY A 101 9.00 1.63 6.71
CA GLY A 101 7.94 2.26 5.94
C GLY A 101 8.43 2.88 4.63
N THR A 102 7.83 4.01 4.26
CA THR A 102 8.19 4.79 3.07
C THR A 102 8.46 6.24 3.42
N LEU A 103 9.39 6.83 2.69
CA LEU A 103 9.78 8.23 2.74
C LEU A 103 9.30 8.97 1.48
N THR A 104 9.14 10.27 1.61
CA THR A 104 8.96 11.25 0.52
C THR A 104 10.29 11.63 -0.14
N ALA A 105 10.26 12.29 -1.29
CA ALA A 105 11.50 12.75 -1.94
C ALA A 105 12.26 13.77 -1.09
N GLU A 106 11.53 14.58 -0.33
CA GLU A 106 12.04 15.55 0.63
C GLU A 106 12.77 14.86 1.78
N GLU A 107 12.14 13.87 2.43
CA GLU A 107 12.75 13.10 3.53
C GLU A 107 14.00 12.32 3.06
N VAL A 108 13.97 11.75 1.86
CA VAL A 108 15.17 11.12 1.27
C VAL A 108 16.27 12.14 0.99
N GLY A 109 15.89 13.33 0.50
CA GLY A 109 16.83 14.41 0.26
C GLY A 109 17.54 14.87 1.54
N GLU A 110 16.80 14.97 2.64
CA GLU A 110 17.37 15.26 3.95
C GLU A 110 18.34 14.18 4.42
N ALA A 111 17.94 12.91 4.31
CA ALA A 111 18.76 11.76 4.71
C ALA A 111 20.06 11.63 3.89
N LEU A 112 20.02 11.94 2.59
CA LEU A 112 21.18 11.82 1.69
C LEU A 112 21.94 13.14 1.51
N HIS A 113 21.51 14.23 2.14
CA HIS A 113 22.01 15.59 1.89
C HIS A 113 21.99 15.99 0.40
N LEU A 114 20.90 15.63 -0.30
CA LEU A 114 20.67 15.90 -1.72
C LEU A 114 19.40 16.71 -1.92
N ALA A 115 19.37 17.51 -2.99
CA ALA A 115 18.14 18.20 -3.38
C ALA A 115 17.07 17.18 -3.86
N PRO A 116 15.76 17.42 -3.63
CA PRO A 116 14.69 16.53 -4.10
C PRO A 116 14.74 16.24 -5.60
N GLN A 117 15.22 17.20 -6.41
CA GLN A 117 15.42 17.04 -7.85
C GLN A 117 16.47 15.98 -8.19
N ALA A 118 17.52 15.84 -7.37
CA ALA A 118 18.53 14.80 -7.53
C ALA A 118 17.97 13.41 -7.17
N ILE A 119 17.08 13.34 -6.17
CA ILE A 119 16.37 12.10 -5.81
C ILE A 119 15.47 11.66 -6.97
N GLU A 120 14.70 12.59 -7.54
CA GLU A 120 13.84 12.31 -8.69
C GLU A 120 14.64 11.91 -9.93
N ALA A 121 15.80 12.53 -10.17
CA ALA A 121 16.71 12.13 -11.25
C ALA A 121 17.24 10.70 -11.07
N ARG A 122 17.60 10.31 -9.84
CA ARG A 122 18.00 8.94 -9.52
C ARG A 122 16.86 7.93 -9.68
N ARG A 123 15.65 8.29 -9.26
CA ARG A 123 14.43 7.48 -9.51
C ARG A 123 14.21 7.29 -11.01
N ALA A 124 14.31 8.36 -11.79
CA ALA A 124 14.13 8.31 -13.25
C ALA A 124 15.23 7.49 -13.94
N ALA A 125 16.44 7.48 -13.40
CA ALA A 125 17.56 6.65 -13.87
C ALA A 125 17.44 5.17 -13.41
N GLY A 126 16.44 4.81 -12.61
CA GLY A 126 16.26 3.45 -12.10
C GLY A 126 17.21 3.07 -10.96
N THR A 127 17.99 4.02 -10.42
CA THR A 127 18.94 3.77 -9.32
C THR A 127 18.32 3.92 -7.93
N LEU A 128 17.10 4.44 -7.85
CA LEU A 128 16.27 4.40 -6.64
C LEU A 128 14.92 3.76 -6.94
N LEU A 129 14.45 2.93 -6.01
CA LEU A 129 13.12 2.34 -6.09
C LEU A 129 12.09 3.29 -5.49
N ALA A 130 11.01 3.56 -6.23
CA ALA A 130 9.88 4.30 -5.69
C ALA A 130 8.56 3.79 -6.25
N VAL A 131 7.51 3.90 -5.44
CA VAL A 131 6.14 3.54 -5.80
C VAL A 131 5.34 4.82 -6.06
N SER A 132 4.72 4.93 -7.24
CA SER A 132 3.89 6.09 -7.56
C SER A 132 2.62 6.11 -6.72
N THR A 133 2.29 7.29 -6.20
CA THR A 133 1.01 7.60 -5.53
C THR A 133 0.11 8.47 -6.42
N GLY A 134 0.36 8.45 -7.73
CA GLY A 134 -0.33 9.27 -8.72
C GLY A 134 0.05 10.74 -8.57
N ARG A 135 -0.95 11.63 -8.46
CA ARG A 135 -0.73 13.08 -8.34
C ARG A 135 0.03 13.50 -7.07
N ARG A 136 0.13 12.61 -6.08
CA ARG A 136 0.85 12.85 -4.81
C ARG A 136 2.35 12.54 -4.91
N GLY A 137 2.85 12.14 -6.09
CA GLY A 137 4.27 11.91 -6.34
C GLY A 137 4.67 10.45 -6.13
N HIS A 138 5.80 10.24 -5.43
CA HIS A 138 6.42 8.94 -5.24
C HIS A 138 6.76 8.69 -3.78
N LEU A 139 6.64 7.44 -3.36
CA LEU A 139 7.06 6.95 -2.05
C LEU A 139 8.25 6.03 -2.20
N TYR A 140 9.30 6.29 -1.43
CA TYR A 140 10.56 5.58 -1.46
C TYR A 140 10.61 4.65 -0.24
N PRO A 141 10.59 3.32 -0.40
CA PRO A 141 10.78 2.42 0.74
C PRO A 141 12.02 2.81 1.57
N ALA A 142 11.92 2.87 2.89
CA ALA A 142 12.98 3.40 3.75
C ALA A 142 14.22 2.51 3.78
N TRP A 143 14.04 1.19 3.65
CA TRP A 143 15.07 0.16 3.79
C TRP A 143 16.21 0.21 2.76
N GLN A 144 16.06 0.96 1.68
CA GLN A 144 17.10 1.14 0.65
C GLN A 144 18.09 2.24 1.04
N PHE A 145 17.87 2.93 2.16
CA PHE A 145 18.79 3.91 2.71
C PHE A 145 19.39 3.37 4.02
N ALA A 146 20.68 3.61 4.19
CA ALA A 146 21.46 3.37 5.41
C ALA A 146 22.13 4.68 5.85
N ASP A 147 22.78 4.69 7.01
CA ASP A 147 23.38 5.90 7.61
C ASP A 147 24.37 6.62 6.68
N ASP A 148 25.00 5.90 5.75
CA ASP A 148 26.02 6.40 4.82
C ASP A 148 25.55 6.53 3.37
N GLY A 149 24.27 6.27 3.06
CA GLY A 149 23.71 6.48 1.73
C GLY A 149 22.73 5.42 1.27
N VAL A 150 22.84 5.03 0.00
CA VAL A 150 21.99 3.98 -0.60
C VAL A 150 22.61 2.62 -0.34
N LEU A 151 21.77 1.61 -0.06
CA LEU A 151 22.18 0.24 0.19
C LEU A 151 23.14 -0.26 -0.93
N PRO A 152 24.38 -0.67 -0.59
CA PRO A 152 25.34 -1.13 -1.58
C PRO A 152 24.80 -2.30 -2.41
N GLY A 153 25.03 -2.26 -3.72
CA GLY A 153 24.54 -3.28 -4.66
C GLY A 153 23.07 -3.13 -5.08
N LEU A 154 22.33 -2.15 -4.54
CA LEU A 154 20.92 -1.95 -4.88
C LEU A 154 20.74 -1.60 -6.36
N GLU A 155 21.54 -0.66 -6.88
CA GLU A 155 21.41 -0.17 -8.26
C GLU A 155 21.59 -1.31 -9.26
N GLU A 156 22.55 -2.20 -9.02
CA GLU A 156 22.84 -3.37 -9.84
C GLU A 156 21.67 -4.36 -9.85
N ILE A 157 21.00 -4.55 -8.71
CA ILE A 157 19.83 -5.42 -8.63
C ILE A 157 18.61 -4.75 -9.29
N LEU A 158 18.42 -3.45 -9.12
CA LEU A 158 17.33 -2.71 -9.76
C LEU A 158 17.46 -2.74 -11.30
N ALA A 159 18.68 -2.66 -11.81
CA ALA A 159 18.97 -2.81 -13.24
C ALA A 159 18.63 -4.21 -13.76
N VAL A 160 18.86 -5.27 -12.97
CA VAL A 160 18.43 -6.64 -13.34
C VAL A 160 16.90 -6.77 -13.33
N LEU A 161 16.23 -6.04 -12.43
CA LEU A 161 14.78 -6.08 -12.28
C LEU A 161 14.06 -5.00 -13.12
N ASP A 162 14.70 -4.38 -14.11
CA ASP A 162 14.19 -3.17 -14.77
C ASP A 162 12.75 -3.35 -15.30
N ASP A 163 12.51 -4.47 -15.98
CA ASP A 163 11.23 -4.84 -16.59
C ASP A 163 10.08 -5.14 -15.59
N HIS A 164 10.36 -5.17 -14.28
CA HIS A 164 9.35 -5.44 -13.27
C HIS A 164 8.71 -4.15 -12.72
N PRO A 165 7.40 -4.17 -12.38
CA PRO A 165 6.76 -3.01 -11.76
C PRO A 165 7.34 -2.75 -10.36
N PRO A 166 7.34 -1.49 -9.87
CA PRO A 166 7.97 -1.13 -8.60
C PRO A 166 7.55 -1.98 -7.38
N LEU A 167 6.25 -2.26 -7.23
CA LEU A 167 5.75 -3.14 -6.15
C LEU A 167 6.33 -4.55 -6.23
N ALA A 168 6.57 -5.08 -7.43
CA ALA A 168 7.18 -6.39 -7.59
C ALA A 168 8.65 -6.35 -7.18
N LYS A 169 9.38 -5.26 -7.47
CA LYS A 169 10.75 -5.05 -6.97
C LYS A 169 10.77 -4.99 -5.43
N VAL A 170 9.85 -4.24 -4.80
CA VAL A 170 9.70 -4.22 -3.33
C VAL A 170 9.45 -5.63 -2.78
N ARG A 171 8.51 -6.37 -3.38
CA ARG A 171 8.19 -7.74 -2.97
C ARG A 171 9.40 -8.67 -3.10
N PHE A 172 10.20 -8.55 -4.17
CA PHE A 172 11.42 -9.33 -4.34
C PHE A 172 12.34 -9.16 -3.13
N PHE A 173 12.64 -7.91 -2.75
CA PHE A 173 13.56 -7.64 -1.64
C PHE A 173 13.04 -8.12 -0.28
N LEU A 174 11.73 -8.04 -0.05
CA LEU A 174 11.12 -8.30 1.26
C LEU A 174 10.57 -9.72 1.45
N SER A 175 10.50 -10.53 0.41
CA SER A 175 10.00 -11.91 0.50
C SER A 175 11.14 -12.91 0.57
N GLY A 176 10.98 -13.96 1.38
CA GLY A 176 11.92 -15.06 1.41
C GLY A 176 12.07 -15.68 0.02
N ASN A 177 13.31 -15.98 -0.37
CA ASN A 177 13.62 -16.50 -1.70
C ASN A 177 14.17 -17.92 -1.60
N HIS A 178 13.52 -18.88 -2.25
CA HIS A 178 13.96 -20.28 -2.24
C HIS A 178 15.38 -20.48 -2.78
N ARG A 179 15.85 -19.63 -3.69
CA ARG A 179 17.24 -19.66 -4.22
C ARG A 179 18.27 -19.09 -3.24
N LEU A 180 17.80 -18.47 -2.15
CA LEU A 180 18.60 -17.93 -1.06
C LEU A 180 18.33 -18.70 0.24
N ASP A 181 17.94 -19.98 0.14
CA ASP A 181 17.61 -20.85 1.28
C ASP A 181 16.47 -20.30 2.16
N GLY A 182 15.57 -19.51 1.58
CA GLY A 182 14.47 -18.85 2.29
C GLY A 182 14.81 -17.46 2.80
N ASP A 183 16.07 -17.01 2.72
CA ASP A 183 16.44 -15.65 3.10
C ASP A 183 15.83 -14.61 2.16
N ARG A 184 15.60 -13.41 2.71
CA ARG A 184 15.19 -12.26 1.93
C ARG A 184 16.39 -11.69 1.17
N PRO A 185 16.23 -11.32 -0.11
CA PRO A 185 17.28 -10.63 -0.86
C PRO A 185 17.80 -9.36 -0.16
N LEU A 186 16.93 -8.63 0.55
CA LEU A 186 17.32 -7.48 1.36
C LEU A 186 18.38 -7.83 2.42
N ASP A 187 18.17 -8.92 3.17
CA ASP A 187 19.06 -9.31 4.26
C ASP A 187 20.42 -9.78 3.73
N ARG A 188 20.43 -10.49 2.60
CA ARG A 188 21.64 -10.90 1.90
C ARG A 188 22.42 -9.69 1.38
N LEU A 189 21.72 -8.73 0.77
CA LEU A 189 22.35 -7.52 0.26
C LEU A 189 22.98 -6.67 1.38
N ARG A 190 22.31 -6.56 2.54
CA ARG A 190 22.86 -5.93 3.76
C ARG A 190 24.13 -6.61 4.28
N ARG A 191 24.32 -7.91 4.01
CA ARG A 191 25.55 -8.64 4.35
C ARG A 191 26.65 -8.53 3.29
N GLY A 192 26.38 -7.84 2.18
CA GLY A 192 27.29 -7.71 1.04
C GLY A 192 27.22 -8.88 0.05
N ASP A 193 26.25 -9.78 0.18
CA ASP A 193 26.10 -10.97 -0.67
C ASP A 193 25.42 -10.62 -2.01
N LEU A 194 26.06 -9.79 -2.84
CA LEU A 194 25.46 -9.29 -4.09
C LEU A 194 25.20 -10.38 -5.13
N ASP A 195 26.17 -11.27 -5.37
CA ASP A 195 26.10 -12.25 -6.44
C ASP A 195 24.93 -13.25 -6.31
N PRO A 196 24.68 -13.84 -5.14
CA PRO A 196 23.49 -14.67 -4.92
C PRO A 196 22.19 -13.92 -5.18
N VAL A 197 22.09 -12.67 -4.69
CA VAL A 197 20.90 -11.83 -4.89
C VAL A 197 20.67 -11.52 -6.38
N ARG A 198 21.75 -11.22 -7.11
CA ARG A 198 21.72 -10.99 -8.55
C ARG A 198 21.25 -12.20 -9.33
N LEU A 199 21.70 -13.40 -8.97
CA LEU A 199 21.25 -14.64 -9.60
C LEU A 199 19.75 -14.89 -9.33
N ALA A 200 19.30 -14.63 -8.10
CA ALA A 200 17.89 -14.75 -7.72
C ALA A 200 17.01 -13.73 -8.46
N ALA A 201 17.51 -12.51 -8.70
CA ALA A 201 16.80 -11.45 -9.41
C ALA A 201 16.56 -11.78 -10.89
N ARG A 202 17.54 -12.38 -11.59
CA ARG A 202 17.45 -12.74 -13.02
C ARG A 202 16.31 -13.69 -13.37
N THR A 203 15.82 -14.43 -12.39
CA THR A 203 14.82 -15.49 -12.54
C THR A 203 13.55 -15.16 -11.75
N PHE A 204 13.42 -13.90 -11.31
CA PHE A 204 12.25 -13.40 -10.61
C PHE A 204 11.08 -13.23 -11.58
N GLY A 205 9.88 -13.61 -11.16
CA GLY A 205 8.68 -13.56 -12.01
C GLY A 205 8.42 -14.80 -12.87
N GLU A 206 9.41 -15.67 -13.08
CA GLU A 206 9.23 -16.98 -13.74
C GLU A 206 8.33 -17.94 -12.94
N GLN A 207 8.09 -17.64 -11.66
CA GLN A 207 7.32 -18.45 -10.72
C GLN A 207 5.83 -18.03 -10.61
N GLY A 208 5.36 -17.10 -11.46
CA GLY A 208 3.97 -16.62 -11.46
C GLY A 208 3.01 -17.36 -12.40
N ALA A 209 3.48 -18.40 -13.11
CA ALA A 209 2.73 -19.08 -14.17
C ALA A 209 2.28 -20.52 -13.82
N ALA A 210 2.24 -20.89 -12.53
CA ALA A 210 1.81 -22.21 -12.07
C ALA A 210 0.52 -22.13 -11.23
#